data_AF-A0A545TKA2-F1
#
_entry.id   AF-A0A545TKA2-F1
#
_cell.length_a   1.000
_cell.length_b   1.000
_cell.length_c   1.000
_cell.angle_alpha   90.00
_cell.angle_beta   90.00
_cell.angle_gamma   90.00
#
_symmetry.space_group_name_H-M   'P 1'
#
loop_
_entity.id
_entity.type
_entity.pdbx_description
1 polymer ?
#
loop_
_entity_poly.entity_id
_entity_poly.type
_entity_poly.pdbx_seq_one_letter_code
_entity_poly.pdbx_strand_id
1 'polypeptide(L)'
;MARTYQSLINHTETAEFSEVKLEADVIITCVILGLAATRYYQRQPFSYDVEYEKMPEDEAELAKSIGWPKGRKRDEYGRTAEDIWSMKNAREQQEFFTVMACLQDILDRFEGGMGAWLKDRQSQKEGAGELITGRKGGAGLTGPARDKEPRSWQTKELLKKLRDKDKSWAEENNIYTGRGAYIGIWDDEVELSYKYADTPNEAQNTRPPLRVFRADKEWNPTENDASPNIPWGVLGGKDNDHDQPFRNLRALGDGGMGPLPALEPIGGYGREKVGYIHGMSAAIHMCVRHGPWSTPYEVTVGEATTKISSCLACTTYMYALGYPPSSGHLGRGESWVPPLAEDKFAVVEDAYPVEVRPGERITKNRVKIYRKTICDRYERIWNRDITNYMALGTYIIHAGETRQQATLNETLGDSFAKKKIEPIPVISKEHGAILKKLVGFLSSETTTKSVARRFLDALTVHDSDWKRVMRTFSPLYERKRIKELIISGMVRRKEDSPPVDEQEQSSVIAPD
;
A
#
# COMPACT_ATOMS: atom_id res chain seq x y z
N MET A 1 22.15 21.23 -13.18
CA MET A 1 21.63 21.68 -11.87
C MET A 1 20.91 20.50 -11.24
N ALA A 2 21.12 20.21 -9.96
CA ALA A 2 20.31 19.20 -9.26
C ALA A 2 18.83 19.63 -9.28
N ARG A 3 17.92 18.69 -9.52
CA ARG A 3 16.48 18.97 -9.48
C ARG A 3 16.07 19.11 -8.02
N THR A 4 15.34 20.17 -7.72
CA THR A 4 14.82 20.42 -6.37
C THR A 4 13.32 20.17 -6.35
N TYR A 5 12.84 19.65 -5.24
CA TYR A 5 11.44 19.30 -4.97
C TYR A 5 10.93 20.14 -3.80
N GLN A 6 9.64 20.12 -3.50
CA GLN A 6 9.16 20.70 -2.24
C GLN A 6 9.31 19.69 -1.11
N SER A 7 9.74 20.14 0.07
CA SER A 7 9.66 19.32 1.29
C SER A 7 8.20 18.96 1.57
N LEU A 8 7.95 17.71 1.93
CA LEU A 8 6.66 17.18 2.36
C LEU A 8 6.26 17.71 3.74
N ILE A 9 7.21 18.10 4.58
CA ILE A 9 6.89 18.67 5.90
C ILE A 9 6.66 20.18 5.75
N ASN A 10 7.62 20.89 5.17
CA ASN A 10 7.55 22.32 4.95
C ASN A 10 7.46 22.68 3.45
N HIS A 11 6.24 22.85 2.94
CA HIS A 11 6.01 23.17 1.51
C HIS A 11 6.61 24.53 1.06
N THR A 12 7.10 25.38 1.97
CA THR A 12 7.81 26.60 1.60
C THR A 12 9.29 26.36 1.30
N GLU A 13 9.82 25.18 1.65
CA GLU A 13 11.21 24.80 1.47
C GLU A 13 11.37 23.90 0.25
N THR A 14 12.49 24.07 -0.45
CA THR A 14 12.95 23.14 -1.47
C THR A 14 13.84 22.08 -0.85
N ALA A 15 13.74 20.83 -1.31
CA ALA A 15 14.50 19.68 -0.83
C ALA A 15 15.01 18.83 -2.00
N GLU A 16 16.08 18.07 -1.78
CA GLU A 16 16.51 17.01 -2.69
C GLU A 16 15.58 15.80 -2.59
N PHE A 17 15.47 14.98 -3.64
CA PHE A 17 14.56 13.82 -3.63
C PHE A 17 14.87 12.82 -2.51
N SER A 18 16.15 12.68 -2.14
CA SER A 18 16.57 11.83 -1.04
C SER A 18 15.98 12.29 0.31
N GLU A 19 15.87 13.60 0.54
CA GLU A 19 15.23 14.15 1.74
C GLU A 19 13.71 13.95 1.70
N VAL A 20 13.07 14.21 0.56
CA VAL A 20 11.63 13.91 0.36
C VAL A 20 11.32 12.44 0.68
N LYS A 21 12.19 11.52 0.26
CA LYS A 21 12.04 10.10 0.54
C LYS A 21 12.11 9.80 2.05
N LEU A 22 13.04 10.43 2.77
CA LEU A 22 13.14 10.30 4.23
C LEU A 22 11.89 10.86 4.93
N GLU A 23 11.38 12.02 4.48
CA GLU A 23 10.13 12.59 4.99
C GLU A 23 8.94 11.66 4.78
N ALA A 24 8.83 11.11 3.58
CA ALA A 24 7.78 10.17 3.24
C ALA A 24 7.87 8.89 4.07
N ASP A 25 9.09 8.39 4.33
CA ASP A 25 9.33 7.21 5.16
C ASP A 25 8.84 7.41 6.60
N VAL A 26 9.17 8.57 7.20
CA VAL A 26 8.75 8.92 8.56
C VAL A 26 7.24 9.14 8.65
N ILE A 27 6.64 9.86 7.70
CA ILE A 27 5.19 10.14 7.67
C ILE A 27 4.40 8.83 7.60
N ILE A 28 4.73 7.94 6.66
CA ILE A 28 4.04 6.66 6.49
C ILE A 28 4.21 5.79 7.74
N THR A 29 5.43 5.70 8.28
CA THR A 29 5.72 4.90 9.49
C THR A 29 4.92 5.40 10.70
N CYS A 30 4.81 6.72 10.89
CA CYS A 30 4.01 7.30 11.96
C CYS A 30 2.52 6.95 11.80
N VAL A 31 1.97 7.07 10.58
CA VAL A 31 0.57 6.72 10.33
C VAL A 31 0.29 5.25 10.59
N ILE A 32 1.21 4.34 10.21
CA ILE A 32 1.10 2.90 10.50
C ILE A 32 1.03 2.65 12.01
N LEU A 33 1.97 3.20 12.77
CA LEU A 33 2.01 3.04 14.24
C LEU A 33 0.79 3.62 14.93
N GLY A 34 0.38 4.83 14.55
CA GLY A 34 -0.79 5.48 15.13
C GLY A 34 -2.10 4.77 14.78
N LEU A 35 -2.23 4.24 13.56
CA LEU A 35 -3.36 3.39 13.19
C LEU A 35 -3.40 2.14 14.07
N ALA A 36 -2.29 1.40 14.18
CA ALA A 36 -2.18 0.18 14.98
C ALA A 36 -2.49 0.43 16.46
N ALA A 37 -1.91 1.46 17.07
CA ALA A 37 -2.18 1.82 18.46
C ALA A 37 -3.63 2.26 18.68
N THR A 38 -4.23 2.99 17.74
CA THR A 38 -5.66 3.31 17.83
C THR A 38 -6.51 2.04 17.83
N ARG A 39 -6.14 1.02 17.03
CA ARG A 39 -6.86 -0.26 17.01
C ARG A 39 -6.73 -1.00 18.34
N TYR A 40 -5.54 -0.98 18.95
CA TYR A 40 -5.32 -1.51 20.30
C TYR A 40 -6.25 -0.85 21.33
N TYR A 41 -6.27 0.48 21.41
CA TYR A 41 -7.13 1.20 22.37
C TYR A 41 -8.62 1.00 22.12
N GLN A 42 -9.01 0.81 20.86
CA GLN A 42 -10.40 0.50 20.50
C GLN A 42 -10.75 -0.99 20.64
N ARG A 43 -9.81 -1.85 21.06
CA ARG A 43 -9.95 -3.31 21.13
C ARG A 43 -10.41 -3.92 19.80
N GLN A 44 -9.90 -3.38 18.69
CA GLN A 44 -10.22 -3.84 17.34
C GLN A 44 -9.07 -4.70 16.83
N PRO A 45 -9.29 -5.96 16.42
CA PRO A 45 -8.22 -6.77 15.86
C PRO A 45 -7.70 -6.13 14.57
N PHE A 46 -6.39 -6.21 14.36
CA PHE A 46 -5.71 -5.57 13.25
C PHE A 46 -4.55 -6.44 12.79
N SER A 47 -4.38 -6.55 11.48
CA SER A 47 -3.29 -7.31 10.87
C SER A 47 -2.84 -6.67 9.57
N TYR A 48 -1.59 -6.92 9.23
CA TYR A 48 -1.08 -6.69 7.89
C TYR A 48 -0.71 -8.02 7.24
N ASP A 49 -1.13 -8.17 6.00
CA ASP A 49 -0.77 -9.32 5.18
C ASP A 49 0.49 -9.02 4.39
N VAL A 50 1.32 -10.06 4.25
CA VAL A 50 2.43 -10.06 3.28
C VAL A 50 1.89 -10.38 1.89
N GLU A 51 2.24 -9.55 0.92
CA GLU A 51 1.90 -9.79 -0.49
C GLU A 51 2.67 -11.00 -1.01
N TYR A 52 1.97 -12.08 -1.35
CA TYR A 52 2.56 -13.23 -2.01
C TYR A 52 2.57 -12.99 -3.51
N GLU A 53 3.75 -12.77 -4.08
CA GLU A 53 3.89 -12.76 -5.53
C GLU A 53 3.63 -14.18 -6.03
N LYS A 54 2.69 -14.34 -6.98
CA LYS A 54 2.48 -15.63 -7.63
C LYS A 54 3.67 -15.88 -8.55
N MET A 55 4.26 -17.07 -8.48
CA MET A 55 5.31 -17.46 -9.42
C MET A 55 4.76 -17.39 -10.85
N PRO A 56 5.44 -16.69 -11.78
CA PRO A 56 5.03 -16.69 -13.18
C PRO A 56 4.96 -18.13 -13.72
N GLU A 57 3.88 -18.44 -14.45
CA GLU A 57 3.68 -19.77 -15.06
C GLU A 57 4.55 -19.94 -16.32
N ASP A 58 4.85 -18.85 -17.01
CA ASP A 58 5.74 -18.84 -18.17
C ASP A 58 7.21 -18.71 -17.75
N GLU A 59 8.06 -19.60 -18.26
CA GLU A 59 9.49 -19.65 -17.92
C GLU A 59 10.23 -18.36 -18.34
N ALA A 60 9.83 -17.72 -19.45
CA ALA A 60 10.45 -16.49 -19.90
C ALA A 60 10.05 -15.28 -19.02
N GLU A 61 8.79 -15.22 -18.58
CA GLU A 61 8.34 -14.24 -17.58
C GLU A 61 9.02 -14.45 -16.23
N LEU A 62 9.12 -15.70 -15.76
CA LEU A 62 9.85 -16.06 -14.55
C LEU A 62 11.30 -15.58 -14.66
N ALA A 63 11.98 -15.94 -15.75
CA ALA A 63 13.34 -15.53 -16.01
C ALA A 63 13.49 -13.99 -16.03
N LYS A 64 12.57 -13.27 -16.69
CA LYS A 64 12.55 -11.79 -16.69
C LYS A 64 12.40 -11.22 -15.29
N SER A 65 11.50 -11.78 -14.45
CA SER A 65 11.17 -11.27 -13.12
C SER A 65 12.34 -11.31 -12.11
N ILE A 66 13.28 -12.22 -12.30
CA ILE A 66 14.46 -12.39 -11.44
C ILE A 66 15.78 -12.00 -12.14
N GLY A 67 15.74 -11.51 -13.38
CA GLY A 67 16.93 -11.19 -14.17
C GLY A 67 17.75 -12.43 -14.56
N TRP A 68 17.10 -13.57 -14.74
CA TRP A 68 17.74 -14.83 -15.13
C TRP A 68 18.18 -14.80 -16.60
N PRO A 69 19.42 -15.22 -16.92
CA PRO A 69 19.89 -15.21 -18.31
C PRO A 69 19.05 -16.12 -19.22
N LYS A 70 18.64 -15.60 -20.38
CA LYS A 70 17.83 -16.34 -21.35
C LYS A 70 18.53 -17.64 -21.78
N GLY A 71 17.81 -18.76 -21.72
CA GLY A 71 18.31 -20.08 -22.12
C GLY A 71 19.21 -20.78 -21.08
N ARG A 72 19.53 -20.12 -19.97
CA ARG A 72 20.28 -20.73 -18.87
C ARG A 72 19.35 -21.67 -18.09
N LYS A 73 19.69 -22.95 -17.97
CA LYS A 73 18.89 -23.91 -17.18
C LYS A 73 19.24 -23.89 -15.69
N ARG A 74 20.52 -23.70 -15.36
CA ARG A 74 21.03 -23.69 -13.99
C ARG A 74 22.14 -22.65 -13.80
N ASP A 75 22.28 -22.12 -12.59
CA ASP A 75 23.43 -21.28 -12.23
C ASP A 75 24.68 -22.11 -11.88
N GLU A 76 25.76 -21.43 -11.48
CA GLU A 76 27.03 -22.07 -11.06
C GLU A 76 26.90 -22.94 -9.80
N TYR A 77 25.80 -22.80 -9.04
CA TYR A 77 25.48 -23.62 -7.87
C TYR A 77 24.44 -24.69 -8.18
N GLY A 78 24.07 -24.87 -9.45
CA GLY A 78 23.08 -25.84 -9.89
C GLY A 78 21.63 -25.42 -9.62
N ARG A 79 21.34 -24.17 -9.25
CA ARG A 79 19.98 -23.68 -8.95
C ARG A 79 19.25 -23.32 -10.23
N THR A 80 17.93 -23.53 -10.28
CA THR A 80 17.05 -23.13 -11.40
C THR A 80 16.52 -21.70 -11.22
N ALA A 81 15.81 -21.17 -12.22
CA ALA A 81 15.08 -19.91 -12.08
C ALA A 81 14.02 -19.98 -10.97
N GLU A 82 13.33 -21.11 -10.82
CA GLU A 82 12.34 -21.35 -9.76
C GLU A 82 12.98 -21.35 -8.37
N ASP A 83 14.17 -21.95 -8.21
CA ASP A 83 14.91 -21.94 -6.95
C ASP A 83 15.25 -20.49 -6.54
N ILE A 84 15.75 -19.69 -7.48
CA ILE A 84 16.11 -18.29 -7.22
C ILE A 84 14.88 -17.44 -6.92
N TRP A 85 13.78 -17.63 -7.65
CA TRP A 85 12.53 -16.95 -7.36
C TRP A 85 12.00 -17.32 -5.97
N SER A 86 12.01 -18.60 -5.63
CA SER A 86 11.57 -19.09 -4.32
C SER A 86 12.42 -18.52 -3.18
N MET A 87 13.74 -18.48 -3.37
CA MET A 87 14.67 -17.85 -2.41
C MET A 87 14.41 -16.35 -2.25
N LYS A 88 14.16 -15.63 -3.35
CA LYS A 88 13.86 -14.19 -3.33
C LYS A 88 12.54 -13.92 -2.61
N ASN A 89 11.48 -14.66 -2.92
CA ASN A 89 10.17 -14.51 -2.29
C ASN A 89 10.22 -14.88 -0.80
N ALA A 90 10.90 -15.98 -0.43
CA ALA A 90 11.10 -16.35 0.97
C ALA A 90 11.89 -15.28 1.74
N ARG A 91 12.91 -14.68 1.11
CA ARG A 91 13.65 -13.57 1.69
C ARG A 91 12.75 -12.34 1.89
N GLU A 92 11.97 -11.94 0.90
CA GLU A 92 11.05 -10.80 1.05
C GLU A 92 10.02 -11.02 2.17
N GLN A 93 9.49 -12.25 2.30
CA GLN A 93 8.60 -12.61 3.41
C GLN A 93 9.29 -12.50 4.77
N GLN A 94 10.53 -12.99 4.88
CA GLN A 94 11.31 -12.84 6.10
C GLN A 94 11.57 -11.36 6.42
N GLU A 95 11.97 -10.56 5.43
CA GLU A 95 12.21 -9.14 5.61
C GLU A 95 10.94 -8.41 6.09
N PHE A 96 9.77 -8.78 5.55
CA PHE A 96 8.47 -8.30 6.05
C PHE A 96 8.20 -8.71 7.50
N PHE A 97 8.43 -9.97 7.89
CA PHE A 97 8.24 -10.40 9.27
C PHE A 97 9.17 -9.69 10.25
N THR A 98 10.42 -9.45 9.88
CA THR A 98 11.35 -8.65 10.70
C THR A 98 10.85 -7.21 10.85
N VAL A 99 10.25 -6.62 9.80
CA VAL A 99 9.61 -5.29 9.88
C VAL A 99 8.40 -5.30 10.83
N MET A 100 7.55 -6.32 10.76
CA MET A 100 6.43 -6.49 11.69
C MET A 100 6.94 -6.61 13.14
N ALA A 101 8.00 -7.38 13.36
CA ALA A 101 8.65 -7.49 14.66
C ALA A 101 9.28 -6.17 15.15
N CYS A 102 9.70 -5.27 14.25
CA CYS A 102 10.11 -3.90 14.61
C CYS A 102 8.92 -3.07 15.08
N LEU A 103 7.80 -3.09 14.34
CA LEU A 103 6.59 -2.37 14.72
C LEU A 103 6.06 -2.82 16.08
N GLN A 104 5.98 -4.14 16.30
CA GLN A 104 5.54 -4.73 17.57
C GLN A 104 6.41 -4.27 18.75
N ASP A 105 7.74 -4.29 18.57
CA ASP A 105 8.72 -3.89 19.58
C ASP A 105 8.55 -2.42 19.98
N ILE A 106 8.29 -1.54 19.02
CA ILE A 106 8.08 -0.12 19.26
C ILE A 106 6.75 0.15 19.97
N LEU A 107 5.69 -0.56 19.57
CA LEU A 107 4.41 -0.51 20.27
C LEU A 107 4.55 -1.01 21.72
N ASP A 108 5.26 -2.11 21.97
CA ASP A 108 5.47 -2.66 23.31
C ASP A 108 6.33 -1.78 24.21
N ARG A 109 7.33 -1.09 23.64
CA ARG A 109 8.11 -0.07 24.37
C ARG A 109 7.22 1.08 24.79
N PHE A 110 6.29 1.49 23.95
CA PHE A 110 5.33 2.53 24.32
C PHE A 110 4.38 2.03 25.42
N GLU A 111 3.68 0.92 25.18
CA GLU A 111 2.76 0.30 26.14
C GLU A 111 2.85 -1.22 26.05
N GLY A 112 3.22 -1.87 27.17
CA GLY A 112 3.49 -3.30 27.18
C GLY A 112 2.28 -4.14 26.76
N GLY A 113 2.48 -5.06 25.81
CA GLY A 113 1.44 -5.92 25.27
C GLY A 113 0.72 -5.33 24.06
N MET A 114 0.98 -4.07 23.70
CA MET A 114 0.43 -3.45 22.49
C MET A 114 0.97 -4.11 21.21
N GLY A 115 2.24 -4.50 21.19
CA GLY A 115 2.85 -5.19 20.06
C GLY A 115 2.18 -6.51 19.73
N ALA A 116 1.80 -7.29 20.75
CA ALA A 116 1.08 -8.56 20.57
C ALA A 116 -0.30 -8.41 19.87
N TRP A 117 -0.84 -7.19 19.82
CA TRP A 117 -2.09 -6.89 19.13
C TRP A 117 -1.92 -6.78 17.61
N LEU A 118 -0.74 -6.36 17.16
CA LEU A 118 -0.40 -6.27 15.74
C LEU A 118 0.00 -7.66 15.25
N LYS A 119 -0.90 -8.32 14.52
CA LYS A 119 -0.63 -9.65 13.96
C LYS A 119 -0.10 -9.51 12.53
N ASP A 120 0.98 -10.21 12.23
CA ASP A 120 1.27 -10.56 10.84
C ASP A 120 0.31 -11.67 10.41
N ARG A 121 -0.02 -11.67 9.13
CA ARG A 121 -0.77 -12.74 8.50
C ARG A 121 -0.15 -13.01 7.14
N GLN A 122 -0.22 -14.28 6.74
CA GLN A 122 -0.09 -14.63 5.34
C GLN A 122 -1.51 -14.74 4.81
N SER A 123 -1.84 -14.00 3.74
CA SER A 123 -3.07 -14.30 2.99
C SER A 123 -3.06 -15.79 2.65
N GLN A 124 -4.23 -16.44 2.70
CA GLN A 124 -4.27 -17.88 2.49
C GLN A 124 -3.63 -18.19 1.13
N LYS A 125 -2.56 -18.99 1.15
CA LYS A 125 -1.93 -19.50 -0.07
C LYS A 125 -3.05 -20.04 -0.97
N GLU A 126 -3.04 -19.63 -2.24
CA GLU A 126 -3.82 -20.21 -3.36
C GLU A 126 -5.18 -19.56 -3.72
N GLY A 127 -5.59 -18.44 -3.13
CA GLY A 127 -6.76 -17.68 -3.59
C GLY A 127 -6.45 -16.69 -4.72
N ALA A 128 -6.66 -17.05 -5.99
CA ALA A 128 -6.70 -16.03 -7.06
C ALA A 128 -7.93 -15.09 -6.84
N GLY A 129 -7.67 -13.81 -6.60
CA GLY A 129 -8.68 -12.76 -6.49
C GLY A 129 -9.50 -12.78 -5.19
N GLU A 130 -8.83 -12.91 -4.04
CA GLU A 130 -9.49 -12.84 -2.73
C GLU A 130 -10.35 -11.58 -2.61
N LEU A 131 -11.59 -11.78 -2.18
CA LEU A 131 -12.58 -10.75 -2.07
C LEU A 131 -12.34 -9.96 -0.79
N ILE A 132 -11.84 -8.74 -0.89
CA ILE A 132 -11.74 -7.87 0.28
C ILE A 132 -13.15 -7.42 0.63
N THR A 133 -13.51 -7.45 1.91
CA THR A 133 -14.80 -6.97 2.39
C THR A 133 -14.62 -5.81 3.34
N GLY A 134 -15.55 -4.84 3.31
CA GLY A 134 -15.64 -3.80 4.33
C GLY A 134 -16.91 -3.98 5.14
N ARG A 135 -16.89 -4.56 6.33
CA ARG A 135 -18.14 -4.73 7.09
C ARG A 135 -18.43 -3.49 7.93
N LYS A 136 -19.55 -2.81 7.70
CA LYS A 136 -19.94 -1.68 8.56
C LYS A 136 -20.05 -2.11 10.02
N GLY A 137 -19.38 -1.40 10.91
CA GLY A 137 -19.34 -1.74 12.33
C GLY A 137 -18.60 -3.06 12.64
N GLY A 138 -17.94 -3.67 11.66
CA GLY A 138 -17.19 -4.92 11.81
C GLY A 138 -15.85 -4.76 12.55
N ALA A 139 -15.61 -3.61 13.16
CA ALA A 139 -14.30 -3.25 13.68
C ALA A 139 -13.89 -4.13 14.88
N GLY A 140 -14.85 -4.58 15.68
CA GLY A 140 -14.60 -5.55 16.76
C GLY A 140 -14.47 -7.01 16.32
N LEU A 141 -14.69 -7.32 15.04
CA LEU A 141 -14.65 -8.69 14.52
C LEU A 141 -13.25 -9.06 14.02
N THR A 142 -12.86 -10.33 14.15
CA THR A 142 -11.62 -10.85 13.55
C THR A 142 -11.73 -10.87 12.02
N GLY A 143 -10.60 -10.91 11.30
CA GLY A 143 -10.61 -10.94 9.83
C GLY A 143 -11.55 -11.99 9.22
N PRO A 144 -11.49 -13.28 9.61
CA PRO A 144 -12.42 -14.30 9.10
C PRO A 144 -13.90 -14.01 9.38
N ALA A 145 -14.22 -13.26 10.44
CA ALA A 145 -15.59 -12.84 10.77
C ALA A 145 -15.99 -11.50 10.10
N ARG A 146 -15.02 -10.75 9.57
CA ARG A 146 -15.24 -9.59 8.70
C ARG A 146 -15.48 -10.03 7.28
N ASP A 147 -14.74 -11.04 6.82
CA ASP A 147 -14.95 -11.69 5.53
C ASP A 147 -16.40 -12.15 5.41
N LYS A 148 -17.07 -11.57 4.43
CA LYS A 148 -18.42 -11.95 4.04
C LYS A 148 -18.36 -12.50 2.63
N GLU A 149 -19.07 -13.59 2.41
CA GLU A 149 -19.46 -13.91 1.05
C GLU A 149 -20.51 -12.90 0.57
N PRO A 150 -20.52 -12.55 -0.72
CA PRO A 150 -21.65 -11.88 -1.33
C PRO A 150 -22.91 -12.70 -1.11
N ARG A 151 -24.02 -12.05 -0.81
CA ARG A 151 -25.32 -12.70 -0.62
C ARG A 151 -26.15 -12.64 -1.89
N SER A 152 -26.11 -11.54 -2.64
CA SER A 152 -26.84 -11.43 -3.90
C SER A 152 -26.32 -12.40 -4.95
N TRP A 153 -27.25 -13.07 -5.63
CA TRP A 153 -26.90 -13.90 -6.80
C TRP A 153 -26.26 -13.05 -7.89
N GLN A 154 -26.68 -11.78 -8.05
CA GLN A 154 -26.10 -10.84 -8.99
C GLN A 154 -24.62 -10.57 -8.70
N THR A 155 -24.26 -10.31 -7.44
CA THR A 155 -22.86 -10.07 -7.08
C THR A 155 -22.02 -11.33 -7.26
N LYS A 156 -22.57 -12.51 -6.93
CA LYS A 156 -21.88 -13.79 -7.18
C LYS A 156 -21.61 -14.02 -8.66
N GLU A 157 -22.60 -13.78 -9.51
CA GLU A 157 -22.47 -13.98 -10.97
C GLU A 157 -21.51 -12.96 -11.60
N LEU A 158 -21.58 -11.71 -11.16
CA LEU A 158 -20.62 -10.68 -11.55
C LEU A 158 -19.19 -11.02 -11.13
N LEU A 159 -18.98 -11.50 -9.90
CA LEU A 159 -17.66 -11.92 -9.45
C LEU A 159 -17.12 -13.09 -10.28
N LYS A 160 -17.99 -14.03 -10.67
CA LYS A 160 -17.62 -15.12 -11.57
C LYS A 160 -17.17 -14.58 -12.93
N LYS A 161 -17.90 -13.63 -13.52
CA LYS A 161 -17.54 -12.96 -14.78
C LYS A 161 -16.24 -12.15 -14.68
N LEU A 162 -16.03 -11.44 -13.57
CA LEU A 162 -14.82 -10.64 -13.33
C LEU A 162 -13.56 -11.48 -13.07
N ARG A 163 -13.73 -12.70 -12.56
CA ARG A 163 -12.66 -13.67 -12.31
C ARG A 163 -12.44 -14.62 -13.49
N ASP A 164 -13.16 -14.43 -14.60
CA ASP A 164 -12.98 -15.28 -15.77
C ASP A 164 -11.55 -15.14 -16.30
N LYS A 165 -10.91 -16.29 -16.53
CA LYS A 165 -9.50 -16.35 -16.97
C LYS A 165 -9.34 -15.82 -18.38
N ASP A 166 -10.36 -15.98 -19.23
CA ASP A 166 -10.30 -15.50 -20.61
C ASP A 166 -10.43 -13.97 -20.71
N LYS A 167 -10.83 -13.30 -19.61
CA LYS A 167 -11.05 -11.85 -19.48
C LYS A 167 -12.03 -11.30 -20.52
N SER A 168 -12.75 -12.16 -21.26
CA SER A 168 -13.63 -11.79 -22.37
C SER A 168 -14.67 -10.79 -21.89
N TRP A 169 -15.31 -11.09 -20.75
CA TRP A 169 -16.32 -10.21 -20.17
C TRP A 169 -15.75 -8.84 -19.78
N ALA A 170 -14.57 -8.80 -19.16
CA ALA A 170 -13.95 -7.54 -18.78
C ALA A 170 -13.56 -6.70 -20.03
N GLU A 171 -13.00 -7.33 -21.05
CA GLU A 171 -12.64 -6.66 -22.32
C GLU A 171 -13.89 -6.16 -23.07
N GLU A 172 -14.93 -6.99 -23.20
CA GLU A 172 -16.21 -6.63 -23.83
C GLU A 172 -16.89 -5.44 -23.15
N ASN A 173 -16.73 -5.32 -21.83
CA ASN A 173 -17.33 -4.28 -21.02
C ASN A 173 -16.38 -3.09 -20.76
N ASN A 174 -15.24 -3.02 -21.45
CA ASN A 174 -14.25 -1.95 -21.32
C ASN A 174 -13.79 -1.73 -19.87
N ILE A 175 -13.59 -2.83 -19.15
CA ILE A 175 -13.07 -2.81 -17.79
C ILE A 175 -11.54 -2.85 -17.84
N TYR A 176 -10.89 -1.96 -17.10
CA TYR A 176 -9.44 -1.99 -16.94
C TYR A 176 -9.01 -3.28 -16.22
N THR A 177 -8.15 -4.08 -16.84
CA THR A 177 -7.65 -5.35 -16.29
C THR A 177 -6.14 -5.35 -16.06
N GLY A 178 -5.51 -4.18 -16.08
CA GLY A 178 -4.07 -4.07 -15.89
C GLY A 178 -3.66 -4.05 -14.42
N ARG A 179 -2.40 -3.69 -14.14
CA ARG A 179 -1.89 -3.56 -12.77
C ARG A 179 -2.71 -2.52 -11.98
N GLY A 180 -3.15 -2.88 -10.78
CA GLY A 180 -3.96 -2.02 -9.90
C GLY A 180 -5.46 -2.00 -10.25
N ALA A 181 -5.92 -2.88 -11.14
CA ALA A 181 -7.33 -3.04 -11.49
C ALA A 181 -8.13 -3.67 -10.35
N TYR A 182 -8.55 -2.82 -9.40
CA TYR A 182 -9.34 -3.23 -8.25
C TYR A 182 -10.79 -2.73 -8.39
N ILE A 183 -11.72 -3.63 -8.69
CA ILE A 183 -13.12 -3.26 -8.86
C ILE A 183 -13.83 -3.37 -7.52
N GLY A 184 -14.37 -2.23 -7.08
CA GLY A 184 -15.29 -2.15 -5.98
C GLY A 184 -16.62 -2.75 -6.39
N ILE A 185 -17.19 -3.58 -5.55
CA ILE A 185 -18.54 -4.11 -5.72
C ILE A 185 -19.30 -3.80 -4.45
N TRP A 186 -20.62 -3.68 -4.49
CA TRP A 186 -21.40 -3.59 -3.27
C TRP A 186 -22.66 -4.44 -3.36
N ASP A 187 -23.07 -4.97 -2.22
CA ASP A 187 -24.25 -5.82 -2.08
C ASP A 187 -25.25 -5.18 -1.10
N ASP A 188 -26.52 -5.18 -1.47
CA ASP A 188 -27.62 -4.68 -0.62
C ASP A 188 -28.40 -5.85 -0.02
N GLU A 189 -28.19 -6.11 1.27
CA GLU A 189 -28.88 -7.21 1.96
C GLU A 189 -30.41 -7.00 2.07
N VAL A 190 -30.92 -5.76 1.96
CA VAL A 190 -32.35 -5.45 2.10
C VAL A 190 -33.07 -5.55 0.77
N GLU A 191 -32.49 -5.05 -0.33
CA GLU A 191 -33.10 -5.21 -1.66
C GLU A 191 -33.25 -6.69 -2.04
N LEU A 192 -32.36 -7.56 -1.55
CA LEU A 192 -32.46 -9.01 -1.72
C LEU A 192 -33.67 -9.66 -1.03
N SER A 193 -34.23 -9.01 -0.01
CA SER A 193 -35.40 -9.53 0.72
C SER A 193 -36.72 -9.18 0.03
N TYR A 194 -36.73 -8.20 -0.86
CA TYR A 194 -37.90 -7.83 -1.64
C TYR A 194 -37.91 -8.63 -2.95
N LYS A 195 -38.91 -9.51 -3.10
CA LYS A 195 -39.19 -10.38 -4.26
C LYS A 195 -39.47 -9.64 -5.59
N TYR A 196 -38.97 -8.44 -5.83
CA TYR A 196 -39.01 -7.79 -7.14
C TYR A 196 -37.84 -8.30 -8.00
N ALA A 197 -37.87 -9.59 -8.31
CA ALA A 197 -36.89 -10.30 -9.13
C ALA A 197 -36.98 -9.98 -10.63
N ASP A 198 -37.96 -9.18 -11.06
CA ASP A 198 -38.26 -8.97 -12.48
C ASP A 198 -37.62 -7.70 -13.09
N THR A 199 -36.90 -6.89 -12.30
CA THR A 199 -36.07 -5.81 -12.87
C THR A 199 -34.59 -6.18 -12.77
N PRO A 200 -33.95 -6.59 -13.89
CA PRO A 200 -32.53 -6.89 -13.93
C PRO A 200 -31.72 -5.59 -13.82
N ASN A 201 -31.50 -5.12 -12.60
CA ASN A 201 -30.51 -4.10 -12.29
C ASN A 201 -29.18 -4.77 -11.92
N GLU A 202 -28.64 -5.65 -12.78
CA GLU A 202 -27.35 -6.36 -12.65
C GLU A 202 -26.11 -5.45 -12.55
N ALA A 203 -26.35 -4.15 -12.49
CA ALA A 203 -25.71 -3.16 -13.32
C ALA A 203 -25.29 -1.94 -12.46
N GLN A 204 -25.80 -1.89 -11.22
CA GLN A 204 -25.60 -0.79 -10.28
C GLN A 204 -24.53 -1.10 -9.21
N ASN A 205 -24.00 -2.33 -9.21
CA ASN A 205 -23.21 -2.86 -8.10
C ASN A 205 -21.69 -2.73 -8.28
N THR A 206 -21.16 -2.40 -9.46
CA THR A 206 -19.71 -2.24 -9.70
C THR A 206 -19.25 -0.78 -9.66
N ARG A 207 -18.00 -0.60 -9.24
CA ARG A 207 -17.25 0.65 -9.29
C ARG A 207 -15.80 0.34 -9.64
N PRO A 208 -15.36 0.54 -10.88
CA PRO A 208 -13.95 0.38 -11.21
C PRO A 208 -13.10 1.41 -10.46
N PRO A 209 -11.76 1.24 -10.41
CA PRO A 209 -10.87 2.33 -10.02
C PRO A 209 -11.16 3.56 -10.87
N LEU A 210 -11.26 4.73 -10.24
CA LEU A 210 -11.55 5.97 -10.94
C LEU A 210 -10.28 6.82 -11.02
N ARG A 211 -9.87 7.17 -12.25
CA ARG A 211 -8.90 8.24 -12.46
C ARG A 211 -9.61 9.59 -12.34
N VAL A 212 -9.11 10.45 -11.47
CA VAL A 212 -9.69 11.78 -11.23
C VAL A 212 -8.66 12.88 -11.36
N PHE A 213 -9.01 13.94 -12.07
CA PHE A 213 -8.37 15.23 -11.92
C PHE A 213 -8.84 15.86 -10.61
N ARG A 214 -7.87 16.03 -9.72
CA ARG A 214 -8.12 16.55 -8.37
C ARG A 214 -8.56 18.00 -8.43
N ALA A 215 -9.64 18.31 -7.72
CA ALA A 215 -10.10 19.68 -7.58
C ALA A 215 -9.17 20.52 -6.68
N ASP A 216 -8.45 19.87 -5.76
CA ASP A 216 -7.51 20.53 -4.88
C ASP A 216 -6.13 20.71 -5.53
N LYS A 217 -5.69 21.98 -5.62
CA LYS A 217 -4.41 22.33 -6.24
C LYS A 217 -3.20 22.13 -5.30
N GLU A 218 -3.45 21.87 -4.02
CA GLU A 218 -2.46 21.97 -2.94
C GLU A 218 -1.70 20.68 -2.61
N TRP A 219 -2.22 19.51 -2.99
CA TRP A 219 -1.42 18.28 -3.01
C TRP A 219 -0.27 18.55 -3.96
N ASN A 220 1.00 18.59 -3.52
CA ASN A 220 2.11 18.96 -4.40
C ASN A 220 3.05 17.78 -4.58
N PRO A 221 2.71 16.90 -5.53
CA PRO A 221 3.57 15.78 -5.81
C PRO A 221 4.89 16.31 -6.35
N THR A 222 5.98 15.78 -5.80
CA THR A 222 7.31 15.98 -6.34
C THR A 222 7.31 15.60 -7.82
N GLU A 223 7.74 16.52 -8.70
CA GLU A 223 7.69 16.35 -10.16
C GLU A 223 8.18 14.95 -10.58
N ASN A 224 7.41 14.27 -11.42
CA ASN A 224 7.76 12.95 -11.92
C ASN A 224 8.98 13.09 -12.84
N ASP A 225 10.09 12.44 -12.52
CA ASP A 225 11.35 12.53 -13.28
C ASP A 225 11.26 11.96 -14.70
N ALA A 226 10.22 11.19 -15.03
CA ALA A 226 10.21 10.32 -16.20
C ALA A 226 9.86 11.01 -17.53
N SER A 227 9.08 12.09 -17.53
CA SER A 227 8.78 12.84 -18.77
C SER A 227 7.96 14.11 -18.46
N PRO A 228 8.31 15.29 -18.98
CA PRO A 228 7.51 16.52 -18.81
C PRO A 228 6.09 16.40 -19.39
N ASN A 229 5.80 15.34 -20.16
CA ASN A 229 4.53 15.14 -20.84
C ASN A 229 3.61 14.12 -20.17
N ILE A 230 4.02 13.44 -19.09
CA ILE A 230 3.16 12.48 -18.39
C ILE A 230 2.50 13.20 -17.20
N PRO A 231 1.15 13.30 -17.16
CA PRO A 231 0.47 13.87 -16.01
C PRO A 231 0.90 13.17 -14.73
N TRP A 232 1.25 13.96 -13.73
CA TRP A 232 1.73 13.40 -12.47
C TRP A 232 0.62 12.55 -11.83
N GLY A 233 1.03 11.43 -11.27
CA GLY A 233 0.14 10.45 -10.66
C GLY A 233 -0.23 9.32 -11.61
N VAL A 234 -0.03 9.51 -12.92
CA VAL A 234 -0.11 8.43 -13.90
C VAL A 234 1.08 7.49 -13.70
N LEU A 235 0.78 6.22 -13.42
CA LEU A 235 1.81 5.18 -13.40
C LEU A 235 2.27 4.93 -14.84
N GLY A 236 3.38 5.57 -15.22
CA GLY A 236 3.99 5.43 -16.54
C GLY A 236 4.69 4.09 -16.70
N GLY A 237 4.56 3.51 -17.89
CA GLY A 237 5.35 2.34 -18.29
C GLY A 237 6.81 2.74 -18.42
N LYS A 238 7.70 1.76 -18.24
CA LYS A 238 9.15 1.97 -18.35
C LYS A 238 9.67 2.16 -19.77
N ASP A 239 8.84 1.89 -20.78
CA ASP A 239 9.28 1.85 -22.18
C ASP A 239 8.66 2.98 -23.02
N ASN A 240 9.47 3.45 -23.98
CA ASN A 240 9.22 4.50 -24.97
C ASN A 240 8.08 4.18 -25.97
N ASP A 241 7.08 3.37 -25.62
CA ASP A 241 5.91 3.07 -26.47
C ASP A 241 4.94 4.28 -26.55
N HIS A 242 5.47 5.50 -26.60
CA HIS A 242 4.69 6.74 -26.71
C HIS A 242 3.90 6.85 -28.03
N ASP A 243 4.21 6.02 -29.02
CA ASP A 243 3.67 6.12 -30.38
C ASP A 243 2.41 5.29 -30.63
N GLN A 244 1.93 4.51 -29.65
CA GLN A 244 0.64 3.81 -29.79
C GLN A 244 -0.47 4.56 -29.04
N PRO A 245 -1.64 4.81 -29.69
CA PRO A 245 -2.82 5.29 -29.00
C PRO A 245 -3.34 4.17 -28.09
N PHE A 246 -2.82 4.12 -26.87
CA PHE A 246 -3.20 3.10 -25.90
C PHE A 246 -4.70 3.14 -25.65
N ARG A 247 -5.38 2.02 -25.95
CA ARG A 247 -6.70 1.78 -25.39
C ARG A 247 -6.53 1.53 -23.89
N ASN A 248 -7.30 2.27 -23.10
CA ASN A 248 -7.36 2.33 -21.63
C ASN A 248 -7.52 1.00 -20.85
N LEU A 249 -7.41 -0.15 -21.50
CA LEU A 249 -7.86 -1.44 -20.96
C LEU A 249 -6.72 -2.39 -20.62
N ARG A 250 -5.52 -2.20 -21.19
CA ARG A 250 -4.38 -3.09 -20.99
C ARG A 250 -3.28 -2.42 -20.19
N ALA A 251 -2.69 -3.16 -19.26
CA ALA A 251 -1.49 -2.74 -18.55
C ALA A 251 -0.40 -2.38 -19.56
N LEU A 252 0.38 -1.33 -19.28
CA LEU A 252 1.70 -1.23 -19.86
C LEU A 252 2.52 -2.42 -19.34
N GLY A 253 3.18 -3.14 -20.25
CA GLY A 253 3.89 -4.40 -19.94
C GLY A 253 4.85 -4.30 -18.75
N ASP A 254 5.35 -3.09 -18.47
CA ASP A 254 6.37 -2.83 -17.45
C ASP A 254 5.92 -1.89 -16.30
N GLY A 255 4.60 -1.71 -16.11
CA GLY A 255 4.02 -1.20 -14.86
C GLY A 255 3.11 0.01 -15.01
N GLY A 256 1.98 -0.04 -14.29
CA GLY A 256 1.10 1.09 -14.07
C GLY A 256 -0.32 0.95 -14.61
N MET A 257 -1.21 1.90 -14.26
CA MET A 257 -2.60 2.01 -14.72
C MET A 257 -2.79 2.42 -16.20
N GLY A 258 -1.72 2.32 -16.98
CA GLY A 258 -1.66 2.81 -18.35
C GLY A 258 -1.64 4.34 -18.43
N PRO A 259 -1.30 4.89 -19.60
CA PRO A 259 -1.40 6.32 -19.80
C PRO A 259 -2.87 6.73 -19.79
N LEU A 260 -3.15 7.98 -19.43
CA LEU A 260 -4.45 8.55 -19.76
C LEU A 260 -4.62 8.46 -21.27
N PRO A 261 -5.85 8.21 -21.79
CA PRO A 261 -6.08 8.25 -23.23
C PRO A 261 -5.53 9.57 -23.71
N ALA A 262 -4.90 9.60 -24.89
CA ALA A 262 -4.45 10.84 -25.50
C ALA A 262 -5.67 11.76 -25.54
N LEU A 263 -5.78 12.62 -24.53
CA LEU A 263 -6.63 13.77 -24.57
C LEU A 263 -6.08 14.43 -25.82
N GLU A 264 -6.88 14.49 -26.87
CA GLU A 264 -6.58 15.32 -28.04
C GLU A 264 -5.95 16.63 -27.57
N PRO A 265 -5.21 17.39 -28.40
CA PRO A 265 -4.56 18.64 -27.99
C PRO A 265 -5.60 19.73 -27.62
N ILE A 266 -6.37 19.50 -26.57
CA ILE A 266 -7.08 20.44 -25.74
C ILE A 266 -5.94 21.08 -24.95
N GLY A 267 -5.29 22.05 -25.60
CA GLY A 267 -4.13 22.78 -25.14
C GLY A 267 -4.38 23.52 -23.83
N GLY A 268 -4.44 22.79 -22.73
CA GLY A 268 -4.73 23.35 -21.40
C GLY A 268 -4.52 22.42 -20.21
N TYR A 269 -4.38 21.10 -20.41
CA TYR A 269 -4.28 20.14 -19.29
C TYR A 269 -2.86 19.71 -18.91
N GLY A 270 -1.84 20.23 -19.60
CA GLY A 270 -0.45 20.00 -19.22
C GLY A 270 -0.20 20.58 -17.82
N ARG A 271 -0.12 19.70 -16.80
CA ARG A 271 0.09 19.90 -15.34
C ARG A 271 -1.10 19.55 -14.42
N GLU A 272 -2.24 19.07 -14.90
CA GLU A 272 -3.29 18.63 -13.98
C GLU A 272 -2.88 17.37 -13.19
N LYS A 273 -3.21 17.35 -11.89
CA LYS A 273 -2.86 16.28 -10.95
C LYS A 273 -3.88 15.16 -11.05
N VAL A 274 -3.40 13.94 -11.30
CA VAL A 274 -4.25 12.76 -11.41
C VAL A 274 -4.14 11.97 -10.12
N GLY A 275 -5.28 11.71 -9.48
CA GLY A 275 -5.40 10.77 -8.38
C GLY A 275 -6.18 9.53 -8.78
N TYR A 276 -6.02 8.45 -8.03
CA TYR A 276 -6.79 7.23 -8.18
C TYR A 276 -7.68 6.97 -6.97
N ILE A 277 -8.97 6.88 -7.22
CA ILE A 277 -9.92 6.34 -6.26
C ILE A 277 -9.97 4.84 -6.48
N HIS A 278 -9.49 4.06 -5.52
CA HIS A 278 -9.59 2.60 -5.60
C HIS A 278 -11.05 2.13 -5.47
N GLY A 279 -11.35 0.99 -6.10
CA GLY A 279 -12.70 0.44 -6.18
C GLY A 279 -13.41 0.32 -4.83
N MET A 280 -12.72 -0.18 -3.79
CA MET A 280 -13.29 -0.30 -2.44
C MET A 280 -13.76 1.06 -1.89
N SER A 281 -13.00 2.13 -2.13
CA SER A 281 -13.38 3.47 -1.68
C SER A 281 -14.63 3.95 -2.39
N ALA A 282 -14.74 3.70 -3.69
CA ALA A 282 -15.93 4.00 -4.48
C ALA A 282 -17.15 3.16 -4.05
N ALA A 283 -16.97 1.87 -3.75
CA ALA A 283 -18.02 0.97 -3.27
C ALA A 283 -18.58 1.40 -1.91
N ILE A 284 -17.74 1.84 -0.97
CA ILE A 284 -18.19 2.35 0.34
C ILE A 284 -19.13 3.55 0.20
N HIS A 285 -18.85 4.47 -0.73
CA HIS A 285 -19.74 5.60 -0.99
C HIS A 285 -21.13 5.14 -1.46
N MET A 286 -21.21 4.04 -2.22
CA MET A 286 -22.48 3.43 -2.59
C MET A 286 -23.16 2.79 -1.38
N CYS A 287 -22.46 1.98 -0.60
CA CYS A 287 -23.04 1.37 0.60
C CYS A 287 -23.62 2.41 1.56
N VAL A 288 -22.95 3.55 1.70
CA VAL A 288 -23.42 4.63 2.59
C VAL A 288 -24.71 5.27 2.08
N ARG A 289 -24.84 5.41 0.76
CA ARG A 289 -26.05 5.94 0.12
C ARG A 289 -27.23 5.00 0.34
N HIS A 290 -27.00 3.69 0.27
CA HIS A 290 -28.05 2.68 0.39
C HIS A 290 -28.38 2.39 1.85
N GLY A 291 -27.38 2.09 2.68
CA GLY A 291 -27.57 1.98 4.11
C GLY A 291 -26.49 1.18 4.84
N PRO A 292 -26.55 1.13 6.19
CA PRO A 292 -25.61 0.35 6.99
C PRO A 292 -25.62 -1.16 6.73
N TRP A 293 -26.67 -1.70 6.11
CA TRP A 293 -26.81 -3.11 5.76
C TRP A 293 -26.02 -3.50 4.50
N SER A 294 -25.64 -2.53 3.66
CA SER A 294 -24.89 -2.81 2.45
C SER A 294 -23.44 -3.19 2.75
N THR A 295 -22.92 -4.17 2.03
CA THR A 295 -21.54 -4.64 2.18
C THR A 295 -20.73 -4.28 0.92
N PRO A 296 -19.68 -3.46 1.03
CA PRO A 296 -18.72 -3.25 -0.04
C PRO A 296 -17.73 -4.41 -0.10
N TYR A 297 -17.32 -4.69 -1.32
CA TYR A 297 -16.35 -5.69 -1.70
C TYR A 297 -15.33 -5.05 -2.65
N GLU A 298 -14.17 -5.67 -2.79
CA GLU A 298 -13.24 -5.35 -3.86
C GLU A 298 -12.61 -6.62 -4.39
N VAL A 299 -12.54 -6.72 -5.72
CA VAL A 299 -11.98 -7.86 -6.43
C VAL A 299 -10.90 -7.37 -7.40
N THR A 300 -9.87 -8.18 -7.59
CA THR A 300 -8.90 -7.94 -8.65
C THR A 300 -9.43 -8.35 -9.99
N VAL A 301 -9.09 -7.60 -11.03
CA VAL A 301 -9.41 -7.94 -12.40
C VAL A 301 -8.13 -7.98 -13.21
N GLY A 302 -7.94 -9.09 -13.93
CA GLY A 302 -6.71 -9.35 -14.69
C GLY A 302 -5.59 -10.00 -13.88
N GLU A 303 -4.57 -10.49 -14.60
CA GLU A 303 -3.50 -11.34 -14.04
C GLU A 303 -2.35 -10.53 -13.44
N ALA A 304 -2.17 -9.28 -13.88
CA ALA A 304 -1.11 -8.39 -13.40
C ALA A 304 -1.41 -7.78 -12.01
N THR A 305 -2.52 -8.16 -11.39
CA THR A 305 -3.02 -7.60 -10.15
C THR A 305 -3.36 -8.72 -9.18
N THR A 306 -2.48 -8.95 -8.20
CA THR A 306 -2.66 -9.91 -7.11
C THR A 306 -3.00 -9.14 -5.83
N LYS A 307 -4.29 -8.92 -5.57
CA LYS A 307 -4.74 -8.30 -4.31
C LYS A 307 -5.23 -9.39 -3.39
N ILE A 308 -4.68 -9.32 -2.19
CA ILE A 308 -5.06 -10.15 -1.06
C ILE A 308 -5.67 -9.28 0.05
N SER A 309 -5.43 -7.97 0.02
CA SER A 309 -5.77 -7.06 1.11
C SER A 309 -5.74 -5.58 0.69
N SER A 310 -6.30 -4.70 1.52
CA SER A 310 -6.39 -3.26 1.25
C SER A 310 -5.05 -2.55 1.51
N CYS A 311 -4.56 -1.75 0.56
CA CYS A 311 -3.37 -0.91 0.81
C CYS A 311 -3.57 0.00 2.02
N LEU A 312 -2.49 0.52 2.61
CA LEU A 312 -2.56 1.39 3.79
C LEU A 312 -3.54 2.55 3.61
N ALA A 313 -3.49 3.21 2.46
CA ALA A 313 -4.35 4.34 2.13
C ALA A 313 -5.84 3.95 2.16
N CYS A 314 -6.24 2.89 1.43
CA CYS A 314 -7.59 2.32 1.51
C CYS A 314 -7.95 1.92 2.94
N THR A 315 -7.05 1.26 3.67
CA THR A 315 -7.27 0.79 5.04
C THR A 315 -7.60 1.94 5.98
N THR A 316 -6.84 3.03 5.95
CA THR A 316 -7.12 4.22 6.79
C THR A 316 -8.48 4.84 6.47
N TYR A 317 -8.82 4.92 5.19
CA TYR A 317 -10.11 5.45 4.72
C TYR A 317 -11.27 4.56 5.17
N MET A 318 -11.14 3.25 4.97
CA MET A 318 -12.11 2.23 5.38
C MET A 318 -12.41 2.27 6.89
N TYR A 319 -11.37 2.35 7.74
CA TYR A 319 -11.55 2.51 9.18
C TYR A 319 -12.23 3.83 9.54
N ALA A 320 -11.83 4.94 8.92
CA ALA A 320 -12.43 6.25 9.17
C ALA A 320 -13.94 6.26 8.89
N LEU A 321 -14.38 5.50 7.89
CA LEU A 321 -15.80 5.41 7.52
C LEU A 321 -16.57 4.32 8.25
N GLY A 322 -15.90 3.55 9.12
CA GLY A 322 -16.50 2.46 9.86
C GLY A 322 -16.77 1.19 9.03
N TYR A 323 -16.08 1.04 7.90
CA TYR A 323 -16.08 -0.14 7.03
C TYR A 323 -14.69 -0.81 7.06
N PRO A 324 -14.18 -1.24 8.23
CA PRO A 324 -12.85 -1.82 8.35
C PRO A 324 -12.65 -2.97 7.36
N PRO A 325 -11.48 -3.04 6.69
CA PRO A 325 -11.23 -4.14 5.77
C PRO A 325 -11.12 -5.46 6.53
N SER A 326 -11.45 -6.55 5.84
CA SER A 326 -11.13 -7.89 6.31
C SER A 326 -9.63 -8.13 6.41
N SER A 327 -8.85 -7.49 5.53
CA SER A 327 -7.40 -7.45 5.62
C SER A 327 -6.77 -6.18 5.01
N GLY A 328 -5.62 -5.77 5.53
CA GLY A 328 -4.77 -4.73 4.94
C GLY A 328 -3.35 -5.24 4.63
N HIS A 329 -2.60 -4.60 3.74
CA HIS A 329 -1.16 -4.83 3.54
C HIS A 329 -0.37 -3.51 3.55
N LEU A 330 0.94 -3.63 3.76
CA LEU A 330 1.91 -2.54 3.65
C LEU A 330 2.56 -2.51 2.25
N GLY A 331 1.73 -2.63 1.20
CA GLY A 331 2.14 -2.53 -0.19
C GLY A 331 2.32 -1.07 -0.63
N ARG A 332 1.98 -0.77 -1.89
CA ARG A 332 2.09 0.59 -2.42
C ARG A 332 0.71 1.24 -2.54
N GLY A 333 0.55 2.44 -2.01
CA GLY A 333 -0.65 3.28 -2.15
C GLY A 333 -0.53 4.31 -3.27
N GLU A 334 0.09 3.94 -4.40
CA GLU A 334 0.56 4.87 -5.43
C GLU A 334 -0.57 5.79 -5.94
N SER A 335 -0.38 7.10 -5.77
CA SER A 335 -1.30 8.16 -6.22
C SER A 335 -2.76 7.96 -5.77
N TRP A 336 -2.98 7.24 -4.67
CA TRP A 336 -4.30 7.06 -4.10
C TRP A 336 -4.85 8.37 -3.57
N VAL A 337 -6.15 8.61 -3.76
CA VAL A 337 -6.84 9.79 -3.22
C VAL A 337 -8.23 9.41 -2.68
N PRO A 338 -8.71 10.09 -1.62
CA PRO A 338 -10.09 9.91 -1.15
C PRO A 338 -11.05 10.62 -2.12
N PRO A 339 -12.25 10.08 -2.39
CA PRO A 339 -13.20 10.73 -3.29
C PRO A 339 -13.65 12.11 -2.82
N LEU A 340 -13.52 13.13 -3.67
CA LEU A 340 -14.14 14.45 -3.47
C LEU A 340 -15.33 14.66 -4.41
N ALA A 341 -16.21 15.59 -4.03
CA ALA A 341 -17.41 15.88 -4.80
C ALA A 341 -17.11 16.67 -6.08
N GLU A 342 -16.06 17.47 -6.03
CA GLU A 342 -15.58 18.35 -7.09
C GLU A 342 -14.58 17.65 -8.02
N ASP A 343 -14.15 16.43 -7.70
CA ASP A 343 -13.26 15.64 -8.54
C ASP A 343 -13.88 15.47 -9.94
N LYS A 344 -13.06 15.72 -10.97
CA LYS A 344 -13.45 15.50 -12.36
C LYS A 344 -12.88 14.17 -12.81
N PHE A 345 -13.68 13.31 -13.43
CA PHE A 345 -13.17 12.07 -13.97
C PHE A 345 -12.20 12.34 -15.12
N ALA A 346 -10.99 11.83 -15.01
CA ALA A 346 -9.96 11.99 -16.04
C ALA A 346 -10.26 11.13 -17.27
N VAL A 347 -10.95 10.01 -17.06
CA VAL A 347 -11.50 9.16 -18.11
C VAL A 347 -12.97 8.96 -17.77
N VAL A 348 -13.85 9.47 -18.63
CA VAL A 348 -15.30 9.40 -18.39
C VAL A 348 -15.74 7.94 -18.36
N GLU A 349 -15.14 7.10 -19.20
CA GLU A 349 -15.34 5.65 -19.28
C GLU A 349 -15.06 4.95 -17.94
N ASP A 350 -14.10 5.44 -17.14
CA ASP A 350 -13.85 4.89 -15.79
C ASP A 350 -14.99 5.21 -14.82
N ALA A 351 -15.71 6.31 -15.02
CA ALA A 351 -16.73 6.79 -14.09
C ALA A 351 -18.03 5.99 -14.14
N TYR A 352 -18.27 5.18 -15.17
CA TYR A 352 -19.58 4.57 -15.32
C TYR A 352 -19.78 3.44 -14.29
N PRO A 353 -20.94 3.41 -13.60
CA PRO A 353 -21.52 2.13 -13.21
C PRO A 353 -21.50 1.24 -14.45
N VAL A 354 -21.02 0.02 -14.34
CA VAL A 354 -21.21 -0.97 -15.41
C VAL A 354 -22.70 -1.31 -15.40
N GLU A 355 -23.57 -0.40 -15.90
CA GLU A 355 -24.98 -0.68 -16.05
C GLU A 355 -25.15 -1.62 -17.26
N VAL A 356 -24.69 -2.86 -17.12
CA VAL A 356 -24.80 -3.89 -18.15
C VAL A 356 -26.19 -4.48 -18.08
N ARG A 357 -27.09 -3.94 -18.90
CA ARG A 357 -28.19 -4.74 -19.43
C ARG A 357 -27.69 -5.44 -20.69
N PRO A 358 -27.88 -6.76 -20.82
CA PRO A 358 -27.52 -7.47 -22.05
C PRO A 358 -28.14 -6.77 -23.28
N GLY A 359 -27.31 -6.21 -24.17
CA GLY A 359 -27.73 -5.60 -25.44
C GLY A 359 -27.88 -4.08 -25.48
N GLU A 360 -27.76 -3.34 -24.37
CA GLU A 360 -27.81 -1.86 -24.39
C GLU A 360 -26.42 -1.22 -24.48
N ARG A 361 -26.25 -0.23 -25.37
CA ARG A 361 -25.03 0.61 -25.43
C ARG A 361 -25.07 1.67 -24.32
N ILE A 362 -24.03 1.73 -23.51
CA ILE A 362 -23.84 2.70 -22.41
C ILE A 362 -23.91 4.14 -22.94
N THR A 363 -24.83 4.98 -22.43
CA THR A 363 -24.98 6.38 -22.86
C THR A 363 -24.29 7.36 -21.90
N LYS A 364 -23.62 8.38 -22.47
CA LYS A 364 -22.57 9.20 -21.81
C LYS A 364 -23.02 10.27 -20.79
N ASN A 365 -24.23 10.18 -20.21
CA ASN A 365 -24.80 11.33 -19.51
C ASN A 365 -24.43 11.41 -18.01
N ARG A 366 -23.41 12.25 -17.73
CA ARG A 366 -23.12 13.04 -16.50
C ARG A 366 -23.91 12.66 -15.23
N VAL A 367 -23.55 11.57 -14.58
CA VAL A 367 -23.99 11.29 -13.21
C VAL A 367 -22.97 11.91 -12.25
N LYS A 368 -23.40 12.85 -11.39
CA LYS A 368 -22.65 13.18 -10.16
C LYS A 368 -22.75 11.97 -9.24
N ILE A 369 -21.75 11.09 -9.31
CA ILE A 369 -21.74 9.82 -8.56
C ILE A 369 -21.65 10.09 -7.07
N TYR A 370 -20.80 11.06 -6.70
CA TYR A 370 -20.57 11.44 -5.32
C TYR A 370 -21.45 12.63 -4.91
N ARG A 371 -22.20 12.44 -3.83
CA ARG A 371 -22.95 13.54 -3.19
C ARG A 371 -21.98 14.37 -2.38
N LYS A 372 -21.95 15.68 -2.63
CA LYS A 372 -21.05 16.61 -1.93
C LYS A 372 -21.09 16.49 -0.41
N THR A 373 -22.28 16.41 0.16
CA THR A 373 -22.46 16.27 1.61
C THR A 373 -21.84 15.00 2.19
N ILE A 374 -21.76 13.91 1.42
CA ILE A 374 -21.13 12.66 1.84
C ILE A 374 -19.60 12.79 1.75
N CYS A 375 -19.07 13.27 0.62
CA CYS A 375 -17.64 13.53 0.44
C CYS A 375 -17.08 14.49 1.50
N ASP A 376 -17.70 15.66 1.69
CA ASP A 376 -17.24 16.65 2.67
C ASP A 376 -17.22 16.10 4.11
N ARG A 377 -18.19 15.23 4.44
CA ARG A 377 -18.21 14.57 5.74
C ARG A 377 -17.06 13.58 5.86
N TYR A 378 -16.79 12.81 4.83
CA TYR A 378 -15.81 11.72 4.83
C TYR A 378 -14.39 12.22 4.77
N GLU A 379 -14.14 13.25 3.95
CA GLU A 379 -12.89 13.99 3.94
C GLU A 379 -12.59 14.52 5.35
N ARG A 380 -13.56 15.15 6.04
CA ARG A 380 -13.34 15.66 7.41
C ARG A 380 -13.02 14.57 8.43
N ILE A 381 -13.73 13.45 8.40
CA ILE A 381 -13.48 12.33 9.34
C ILE A 381 -12.12 11.71 9.06
N TRP A 382 -11.81 11.43 7.80
CA TRP A 382 -10.55 10.85 7.40
C TRP A 382 -9.37 11.79 7.70
N ASN A 383 -9.49 13.09 7.40
CA ASN A 383 -8.45 14.09 7.71
C ASN A 383 -8.13 14.12 9.21
N ARG A 384 -9.17 14.10 10.05
CA ARG A 384 -9.02 14.06 11.51
C ARG A 384 -8.32 12.77 11.94
N ASP A 385 -8.75 11.62 11.43
CA ASP A 385 -8.19 10.33 11.81
C ASP A 385 -6.72 10.21 11.37
N ILE A 386 -6.36 10.65 10.16
CA ILE A 386 -4.94 10.72 9.71
C ILE A 386 -4.12 11.63 10.62
N THR A 387 -4.66 12.80 10.98
CA THR A 387 -3.97 13.72 11.91
C THR A 387 -3.69 13.04 13.24
N ASN A 388 -4.68 12.34 13.80
CA ASN A 388 -4.55 11.60 15.05
C ASN A 388 -3.54 10.44 14.92
N TYR A 389 -3.57 9.68 13.81
CA TYR A 389 -2.62 8.60 13.58
C TYR A 389 -1.20 9.14 13.47
N MET A 390 -0.99 10.22 12.72
CA MET A 390 0.34 10.81 12.57
C MET A 390 0.87 11.32 13.91
N ALA A 391 0.05 12.08 14.66
CA ALA A 391 0.42 12.57 15.99
C ALA A 391 0.73 11.42 16.97
N LEU A 392 -0.16 10.43 17.09
CA LEU A 392 0.05 9.28 17.95
C LEU A 392 1.29 8.47 17.55
N GLY A 393 1.53 8.28 16.26
CA GLY A 393 2.72 7.63 15.74
C GLY A 393 4.01 8.33 16.12
N THR A 394 4.06 9.67 15.97
CA THR A 394 5.24 10.44 16.40
C THR A 394 5.48 10.32 17.90
N TYR A 395 4.41 10.35 18.70
CA TYR A 395 4.49 10.19 20.15
C TYR A 395 4.99 8.81 20.56
N ILE A 396 4.47 7.75 19.93
CA ILE A 396 4.89 6.36 20.17
C ILE A 396 6.39 6.19 19.94
N ILE A 397 6.92 6.69 18.81
CA ILE A 397 8.36 6.57 18.52
C ILE A 397 9.16 7.32 19.59
N HIS A 398 8.81 8.58 19.88
CA HIS A 398 9.53 9.40 20.85
C HIS A 398 9.51 8.83 22.28
N ALA A 399 8.34 8.39 22.75
CA ALA A 399 8.18 7.78 24.06
C ALA A 399 8.88 6.42 24.15
N GLY A 400 8.84 5.62 23.07
CA GLY A 400 9.55 4.35 22.96
C GLY A 400 11.06 4.50 23.06
N GLU A 401 11.65 5.51 22.41
CA GLU A 401 13.08 5.83 22.55
C GLU A 401 13.44 6.29 23.97
N THR A 402 12.64 7.19 24.53
CA THR A 402 12.85 7.71 25.90
C THR A 402 12.83 6.59 26.92
N ARG A 403 11.86 5.67 26.82
CA ARG A 403 11.76 4.52 27.72
C ARG A 403 12.92 3.55 27.53
N GLN A 404 13.32 3.27 26.29
CA GLN A 404 14.48 2.41 26.03
C GLN A 404 15.74 2.99 26.66
N GLN A 405 15.96 4.30 26.54
CA GLN A 405 17.10 4.98 27.15
C GLN A 405 17.04 4.88 28.68
N ALA A 406 15.86 5.09 29.28
CA ALA A 406 15.66 4.95 30.73
C ALA A 406 15.97 3.52 31.21
N THR A 407 15.43 2.50 30.54
CA THR A 407 15.69 1.08 30.86
C THR A 407 17.16 0.72 30.73
N LEU A 408 17.87 1.25 29.73
CA LEU A 408 19.30 1.05 29.56
C LEU A 408 20.10 1.68 30.70
N ASN A 409 19.77 2.91 31.07
CA ASN A 409 20.39 3.61 32.20
C ASN A 409 20.17 2.85 33.51
N GLU A 410 18.97 2.32 33.73
CA GLU A 410 18.63 1.54 34.93
C GLU A 410 19.35 0.18 34.97
N THR A 411 19.30 -0.58 33.87
CA THR A 411 19.83 -1.96 33.84
C THR A 411 21.34 -2.01 33.93
N LEU A 412 22.02 -1.04 33.31
CA LEU A 412 23.48 -1.07 33.14
C LEU A 412 24.19 -0.08 34.06
N GLY A 413 23.49 0.90 34.65
CA GLY A 413 24.05 1.88 35.59
C GLY A 413 25.34 2.55 35.08
N ASP A 414 26.31 2.74 35.97
CA ASP A 414 27.64 3.28 35.65
C ASP A 414 28.46 2.41 34.68
N SER A 415 28.04 1.16 34.44
CA SER A 415 28.77 0.25 33.54
C SER A 415 28.73 0.74 32.10
N PHE A 416 27.73 1.54 31.70
CA PHE A 416 27.67 2.17 30.38
C PHE A 416 28.87 3.11 30.15
N ALA A 417 29.06 4.04 31.07
CA ALA A 417 30.15 5.01 31.01
C ALA A 417 31.53 4.32 31.08
N LYS A 418 31.63 3.24 31.88
CA LYS A 418 32.88 2.49 32.04
C LYS A 418 33.21 1.58 30.84
N LYS A 419 32.21 1.00 30.16
CA LYS A 419 32.40 0.03 29.07
C LYS A 419 32.28 0.61 27.66
N LYS A 420 32.03 1.91 27.50
CA LYS A 420 31.84 2.57 26.19
C LYS A 420 30.81 1.84 25.31
N ILE A 421 29.78 1.27 25.93
CA ILE A 421 28.66 0.68 25.20
C ILE A 421 27.78 1.85 24.77
N GLU A 422 27.25 1.86 23.54
CA GLU A 422 26.27 2.85 23.12
C GLU A 422 24.92 2.17 22.88
N PRO A 423 23.80 2.78 23.28
CA PRO A 423 22.48 2.30 22.91
C PRO A 423 22.39 2.21 21.39
N ILE A 424 21.92 1.08 20.87
CA ILE A 424 21.49 1.05 19.46
C ILE A 424 20.21 1.88 19.38
N PRO A 425 20.20 2.99 18.62
CA PRO A 425 19.00 3.81 18.47
C PRO A 425 17.89 3.00 17.80
N VAL A 426 16.63 3.43 17.95
CA VAL A 426 15.51 2.78 17.25
C VAL A 426 15.50 3.20 15.78
N ILE A 427 15.65 4.51 15.58
CA ILE A 427 15.55 5.20 14.29
C ILE A 427 16.94 5.65 13.87
N SER A 428 17.20 5.74 12.56
CA SER A 428 18.47 6.32 12.10
C SER A 428 18.56 7.81 12.48
N LYS A 429 19.78 8.35 12.56
CA LYS A 429 19.99 9.77 12.92
C LYS A 429 19.26 10.72 11.97
N GLU A 430 19.28 10.38 10.68
CA GLU A 430 18.64 11.14 9.60
C GLU A 430 17.11 11.13 9.75
N HIS A 431 16.52 9.94 9.93
CA HIS A 431 15.07 9.81 10.13
C HIS A 431 14.63 10.43 11.48
N GLY A 432 15.47 10.40 12.52
CA GLY A 432 15.21 11.08 13.79
C GLY A 432 15.15 12.60 13.65
N ALA A 433 16.00 13.20 12.81
CA ALA A 433 15.95 14.63 12.52
C ALA A 433 14.64 15.00 11.79
N ILE A 434 14.22 14.19 10.83
CA ILE A 434 12.94 14.34 10.12
C ILE A 434 11.75 14.18 11.07
N LEU A 435 11.77 13.19 11.96
CA LEU A 435 10.74 13.00 12.98
C LEU A 435 10.58 14.25 13.86
N LYS A 436 11.69 14.90 14.25
CA LYS A 436 11.65 16.16 14.98
C LYS A 436 11.02 17.31 14.18
N LYS A 437 11.33 17.42 12.87
CA LYS A 437 10.66 18.39 11.98
C LYS A 437 9.15 18.11 11.92
N LEU A 438 8.74 16.84 11.80
CA LEU A 438 7.34 16.44 11.74
C LEU A 438 6.59 16.76 13.05
N VAL A 439 7.20 16.50 14.21
CA VAL A 439 6.63 16.89 15.52
C VAL A 439 6.45 18.40 15.61
N GLY A 440 7.44 19.18 15.15
CA GLY A 440 7.34 20.65 15.10
C GLY A 440 6.19 21.12 14.21
N PHE A 441 6.02 20.51 13.03
CA PHE A 441 4.91 20.78 12.13
C PHE A 441 3.55 20.45 12.79
N LEU A 442 3.40 19.27 13.37
CA LEU A 442 2.16 18.85 14.04
C LEU A 442 1.81 19.71 15.27
N SER A 443 2.81 20.29 15.93
CA SER A 443 2.62 21.16 17.10
C SER A 443 2.29 22.61 16.74
N SER A 444 2.52 23.01 15.49
CA SER A 444 2.13 24.34 14.98
C SER A 444 0.62 24.38 14.70
N GLU A 445 0.03 25.58 14.54
CA GLU A 445 -1.41 25.79 14.28
C GLU A 445 -1.86 25.26 12.90
N THR A 446 -1.72 23.96 12.69
CA THR A 446 -2.02 23.26 11.45
C THR A 446 -3.45 22.75 11.46
N THR A 447 -4.09 22.81 10.29
CA THR A 447 -5.41 22.21 10.11
C THR A 447 -5.27 20.71 9.86
N THR A 448 -6.28 19.92 10.26
CA THR A 448 -6.30 18.46 9.97
C THR A 448 -6.20 18.16 8.48
N LYS A 449 -6.75 19.05 7.64
CA LYS A 449 -6.62 18.98 6.18
C LYS A 449 -5.17 19.12 5.71
N SER A 450 -4.41 20.05 6.31
CA SER A 450 -2.98 20.23 5.98
C SER A 450 -2.15 19.00 6.33
N VAL A 451 -2.42 18.39 7.49
CA VAL A 451 -1.71 17.17 7.94
C VAL A 451 -2.04 15.98 7.04
N ALA A 452 -3.33 15.78 6.73
CA ALA A 452 -3.77 14.69 5.86
C ALA A 452 -3.21 14.80 4.43
N ARG A 453 -3.00 16.03 3.95
CA ARG A 453 -2.30 16.27 2.68
C ARG A 453 -0.86 15.77 2.70
N ARG A 454 -0.12 15.95 3.80
CA ARG A 454 1.26 15.40 3.90
C ARG A 454 1.29 13.89 3.78
N PHE A 455 0.25 13.23 4.29
CA PHE A 455 0.08 11.80 4.07
C PHE A 455 -0.17 11.48 2.59
N LEU A 456 -1.04 12.22 1.89
CA LEU A 456 -1.24 12.06 0.44
C LEU A 456 0.03 12.35 -0.36
N ASP A 457 0.79 13.40 -0.01
CA ASP A 457 2.08 13.71 -0.62
C ASP A 457 3.10 12.57 -0.34
N ALA A 458 3.13 12.01 0.87
CA ALA A 458 4.01 10.87 1.15
C ALA A 458 3.68 9.62 0.32
N LEU A 459 2.40 9.39 -0.02
CA LEU A 459 1.96 8.29 -0.89
C LEU A 459 2.42 8.46 -2.35
N THR A 460 2.82 9.67 -2.76
CA THR A 460 3.34 9.95 -4.11
C THR A 460 4.77 9.45 -4.31
N VAL A 461 5.50 9.20 -3.24
CA VAL A 461 6.83 8.58 -3.30
C VAL A 461 6.66 7.08 -3.53
N HIS A 462 6.52 6.65 -4.78
CA HIS A 462 6.16 5.28 -5.19
C HIS A 462 7.09 4.15 -4.64
N ASP A 463 6.84 3.72 -3.41
CA ASP A 463 7.57 2.63 -2.72
C ASP A 463 6.64 1.85 -1.80
N SER A 464 7.01 0.61 -1.48
CA SER A 464 6.24 -0.25 -0.58
C SER A 464 6.35 0.22 0.87
N ASP A 465 5.22 0.37 1.54
CA ASP A 465 5.15 0.93 2.89
C ASP A 465 5.99 0.14 3.90
N TRP A 466 6.07 -1.19 3.78
CA TRP A 466 6.93 -1.99 4.65
C TRP A 466 8.43 -1.68 4.48
N LYS A 467 8.88 -1.36 3.26
CA LYS A 467 10.28 -0.97 2.99
C LYS A 467 10.59 0.40 3.59
N ARG A 468 9.59 1.29 3.66
CA ARG A 468 9.71 2.59 4.34
C ARG A 468 9.87 2.43 5.85
N VAL A 469 9.08 1.54 6.45
CA VAL A 469 9.21 1.17 7.87
C VAL A 469 10.60 0.56 8.13
N MET A 470 11.05 -0.36 7.26
CA MET A 470 12.38 -0.96 7.34
C MET A 470 13.49 0.09 7.37
N ARG A 471 13.44 1.10 6.48
CA ARG A 471 14.45 2.17 6.45
C ARG A 471 14.37 3.10 7.65
N THR A 472 13.16 3.47 8.07
CA THR A 472 12.94 4.30 9.26
C THR A 472 13.56 3.62 10.48
N PHE A 473 13.27 2.33 10.68
CA PHE A 473 13.80 1.54 11.79
C PHE A 473 15.04 0.73 11.44
N SER A 474 15.85 1.18 10.48
CA SER A 474 17.02 0.41 10.00
C SER A 474 17.93 -0.08 11.15
N PRO A 475 18.28 0.74 12.16
CA PRO A 475 19.07 0.24 13.30
C PRO A 475 18.41 -0.91 14.07
N LEU A 476 17.10 -0.80 14.35
CA LEU A 476 16.34 -1.85 15.05
C LEU A 476 16.14 -3.09 14.18
N TYR A 477 15.89 -2.89 12.89
CA TYR A 477 15.74 -3.94 11.89
C TYR A 477 17.01 -4.78 11.77
N GLU A 478 18.18 -4.15 11.59
CA GLU A 478 19.46 -4.87 11.49
C GLU A 478 19.75 -5.66 12.77
N ARG A 479 19.45 -5.09 13.95
CA ARG A 479 19.57 -5.81 15.22
C ARG A 479 18.69 -7.05 15.26
N LYS A 480 17.43 -6.96 14.85
CA LYS A 480 16.50 -8.11 14.84
C LYS A 480 16.94 -9.16 13.82
N ARG A 481 17.34 -8.73 12.62
CA ARG A 481 17.86 -9.59 11.56
C ARG A 481 19.11 -10.36 12.00
N ILE A 482 20.09 -9.70 12.62
CA ILE A 482 21.28 -10.36 13.16
C ILE A 482 20.90 -11.38 14.23
N LYS A 483 19.97 -11.03 15.13
CA LYS A 483 19.49 -11.97 16.15
C LYS A 483 18.84 -13.21 15.53
N GLU A 484 18.02 -13.05 14.50
CA GLU A 484 17.42 -14.15 13.76
C GLU A 484 18.49 -15.04 13.10
N LEU A 485 19.49 -14.44 12.44
CA LEU A 485 20.59 -15.16 11.78
C LEU A 485 21.48 -15.94 12.77
N ILE A 486 21.68 -15.40 13.98
CA ILE A 486 22.39 -16.10 15.06
C ILE A 486 21.56 -17.28 15.55
N ILE A 487 20.26 -17.08 15.80
CA ILE A 487 19.36 -18.14 16.30
C ILE A 487 19.20 -19.27 15.28
N SER A 488 19.14 -18.95 13.99
CA SER A 488 19.04 -19.96 12.93
C SER A 488 20.35 -20.70 12.66
N GLY A 489 21.46 -20.30 13.29
CA GLY A 489 22.78 -20.87 13.06
C GLY A 489 23.41 -20.47 11.72
N MET A 490 22.80 -19.54 10.98
CA MET A 490 23.33 -19.04 9.70
C MET A 490 24.54 -18.12 9.87
N VAL A 491 24.69 -17.50 11.05
CA VAL A 491 25.85 -16.69 11.42
C VAL A 491 26.33 -17.14 12.79
N ARG A 492 27.65 -17.34 12.94
CA ARG A 492 28.31 -17.56 14.23
C ARG A 492 29.11 -16.33 14.60
N ARG A 493 29.31 -16.08 15.90
CA ARG A 493 30.27 -15.05 16.29
C ARG A 493 31.65 -15.48 15.83
N LYS A 494 32.47 -14.52 15.42
CA LYS A 494 33.86 -14.79 15.01
C LYS A 494 34.65 -15.50 16.12
N GLU A 495 34.29 -15.26 17.37
CA GLU A 495 34.86 -15.89 18.58
C GLU A 495 34.43 -17.36 18.75
N ASP A 496 33.29 -17.76 18.17
CA ASP A 496 32.79 -19.15 18.19
C ASP A 496 33.32 -19.97 17.00
N SER A 497 33.99 -19.32 16.04
CA SER A 497 34.71 -20.03 14.99
C SER A 497 35.93 -20.69 15.60
N PRO A 498 36.21 -21.98 15.32
CA PRO A 498 37.49 -22.57 15.69
C PRO A 498 38.61 -21.66 15.15
N PRO A 499 39.71 -21.47 15.89
CA PRO A 499 40.86 -20.75 15.36
C PRO A 499 41.19 -21.38 14.01
N VAL A 500 41.18 -20.56 12.96
CA VAL A 500 41.62 -21.01 11.64
C VAL A 500 43.09 -21.34 11.85
N ASP A 501 43.44 -22.62 11.81
CA ASP A 501 44.84 -23.03 11.88
C ASP A 501 45.55 -22.33 10.73
N GLU A 502 46.38 -21.32 11.06
CA GLU A 502 47.18 -20.55 10.10
C GLU A 502 48.24 -21.43 9.38
N GLN A 503 48.23 -22.75 9.59
CA GLN A 503 49.21 -23.69 9.06
C GLN A 503 48.99 -24.10 7.60
N GLU A 504 47.86 -23.81 6.96
CA GLU A 504 47.62 -24.21 5.55
C GLU A 504 47.95 -23.15 4.48
N GLN A 505 48.49 -21.97 4.83
CA GLN A 505 48.87 -20.95 3.84
C GLN A 505 50.35 -20.94 3.41
N SER A 506 51.19 -21.91 3.82
CA SER A 506 52.62 -21.93 3.43
C SER A 506 52.99 -22.85 2.25
N SER A 507 52.07 -23.65 1.70
CA SER A 507 52.38 -24.45 0.49
C SER A 507 51.98 -23.72 -0.80
N VAL A 508 52.60 -22.56 -1.06
CA VAL A 508 52.63 -22.00 -2.42
C VAL A 508 53.77 -22.69 -3.15
N ILE A 509 53.35 -23.48 -4.14
CA ILE A 509 54.14 -24.19 -5.13
C ILE A 509 55.20 -23.25 -5.73
N ALA A 510 56.47 -23.60 -5.59
CA ALA A 510 57.54 -23.00 -6.39
C ALA A 510 57.36 -23.44 -7.86
N PRO A 511 57.49 -22.53 -8.84
CA PRO A 511 57.42 -22.90 -10.24
C PRO A 511 58.72 -23.61 -10.68
N ASP A 512 58.58 -24.76 -11.34
CA ASP A 512 59.59 -25.37 -12.21
C ASP A 512 59.42 -24.90 -13.66
#